data_AF-A0A7R7B842-F1
#
_entry.id   AF-A0A7R7B842-F1
#
_cell.length_a   1.000
_cell.length_b   1.000
_cell.length_c   1.000
_cell.angle_alpha   90.00
_cell.angle_beta   90.00
_cell.angle_gamma   90.00
#
_symmetry.space_group_name_H-M   'P 1'
#
loop_
_entity.id
_entity.type
_entity.pdbx_description
1 polymer ?
#
loop_
_entity_poly.entity_id
_entity_poly.type
_entity_poly.pdbx_seq_one_letter_code
_entity_poly.pdbx_strand_id
1 'polypeptide(L)'
;MTTTSPTQISRFKFASGGRRIISGIATTGRLDHYNDIVEPLGGHWTLPVKLLIDHDEGHQVGEVIELSASNAALRFKARIDSDDCWQRLQKGELRHCSIKFQGIDWDPIVERGGRDHHEWNLLELSLTDRPANIDTMVDRLEVEPPPLEKRPVTKRDKRWVEISAAEQKRAAEIFTTLLAAHKRDNPSERFVGISQAQYGTLKETAIFAVGLATSYGKVLDEEVSELRRRVADLEAGIVVGSKYMGVWQKQIAYPAGSLSTHRGSLWHANGYAAAGVEPGDNPATWTLCAKTAEAPLAQRDTAGRRVTDGEAKKSGKVEITTVTRHDAQGRILETRKVIEDD
;
A
#
# COMPACT_ATOMS: atom_id res chain seq x y z
N MET A 1 -1.38 47.03 -14.39
CA MET A 1 -0.92 46.10 -13.34
C MET A 1 -1.94 44.98 -13.26
N THR A 2 -1.73 43.93 -14.03
CA THR A 2 -2.64 42.79 -14.20
C THR A 2 -2.40 41.78 -13.08
N THR A 3 -3.38 41.61 -12.21
CA THR A 3 -3.39 40.61 -11.14
C THR A 3 -3.69 39.24 -11.75
N THR A 4 -2.67 38.40 -11.83
CA THR A 4 -2.77 36.98 -12.20
C THR A 4 -3.56 36.23 -11.13
N SER A 5 -4.69 35.64 -11.53
CA SER A 5 -5.48 34.75 -10.68
C SER A 5 -4.75 33.43 -10.49
N PRO A 6 -4.71 32.85 -9.27
CA PRO A 6 -4.09 31.55 -9.05
C PRO A 6 -4.92 30.44 -9.71
N THR A 7 -4.26 29.62 -10.52
CA THR A 7 -4.81 28.43 -11.18
C THR A 7 -5.52 27.53 -10.16
N GLN A 8 -6.82 27.42 -10.32
CA GLN A 8 -7.70 26.63 -9.48
C GLN A 8 -7.46 25.15 -9.81
N ILE A 9 -6.69 24.45 -8.97
CA ILE A 9 -6.56 22.99 -9.04
C ILE A 9 -7.93 22.41 -8.71
N SER A 10 -8.62 21.87 -9.72
CA SER A 10 -9.92 21.22 -9.60
C SER A 10 -9.78 19.97 -8.71
N ARG A 11 -10.22 20.11 -7.47
CA ARG A 11 -10.23 19.07 -6.44
C ARG A 11 -11.45 18.17 -6.68
N PHE A 12 -11.30 17.15 -7.51
CA PHE A 12 -12.34 16.14 -7.69
C PHE A 12 -12.53 15.34 -6.38
N LYS A 13 -13.75 15.37 -5.84
CA LYS A 13 -14.19 14.55 -4.70
C LYS A 13 -14.53 13.15 -5.23
N PHE A 14 -13.81 12.14 -4.76
CA PHE A 14 -14.14 10.75 -5.03
C PHE A 14 -15.25 10.29 -4.07
N ALA A 15 -16.45 10.05 -4.61
CA ALA A 15 -17.46 9.26 -3.92
C ALA A 15 -17.07 7.78 -4.06
N SER A 16 -16.64 7.16 -2.95
CA SER A 16 -16.50 5.70 -2.79
C SER A 16 -15.84 4.95 -3.97
N GLY A 17 -14.53 5.07 -4.14
CA GLY A 17 -13.76 4.25 -5.07
C GLY A 17 -12.28 4.66 -5.06
N GLY A 18 -11.37 3.69 -5.03
CA GLY A 18 -9.94 3.95 -5.13
C GLY A 18 -9.53 4.57 -6.47
N ARG A 19 -8.32 5.12 -6.54
CA ARG A 19 -7.69 5.56 -7.79
C ARG A 19 -7.36 4.33 -8.63
N ARG A 20 -7.84 4.32 -9.86
CA ARG A 20 -7.54 3.27 -10.83
C ARG A 20 -6.24 3.59 -11.52
N ILE A 21 -5.24 2.74 -11.32
CA ILE A 21 -3.89 2.89 -11.85
C ILE A 21 -3.61 1.75 -12.82
N ILE A 22 -3.00 2.09 -13.96
CA ILE A 22 -2.39 1.13 -14.86
C ILE A 22 -0.89 1.36 -14.94
N SER A 23 -0.12 0.29 -15.14
CA SER A 23 1.30 0.37 -15.46
C SER A 23 1.64 -0.46 -16.69
N GLY A 24 2.74 -0.09 -17.35
CA GLY A 24 3.17 -0.80 -18.54
C GLY A 24 4.44 -0.26 -19.17
N ILE A 25 4.70 -0.73 -20.38
CA ILE A 25 5.79 -0.27 -21.26
C ILE A 25 5.19 0.63 -22.33
N ALA A 26 5.65 1.88 -22.38
CA ALA A 26 5.21 2.88 -23.36
C ALA A 26 5.99 2.77 -24.68
N THR A 27 7.29 2.46 -24.62
CA THR A 27 8.13 2.18 -25.79
C THR A 27 9.41 1.45 -25.36
N THR A 28 10.09 0.81 -26.31
CA THR A 28 11.43 0.21 -26.17
C THR A 28 12.35 0.76 -27.25
N GLY A 29 13.67 0.60 -27.09
CA GLY A 29 14.66 0.95 -28.11
C GLY A 29 14.74 -0.07 -29.26
N ARG A 30 13.67 -0.83 -29.52
CA ARG A 30 13.61 -1.76 -30.65
C ARG A 30 12.95 -1.11 -31.85
N LEU A 31 13.36 -1.59 -33.02
CA LEU A 31 12.78 -1.22 -34.30
C LEU A 31 11.27 -1.46 -34.28
N ASP A 32 10.51 -0.43 -34.61
CA ASP A 32 9.06 -0.42 -34.60
C ASP A 32 8.47 -0.81 -35.99
N HIS A 33 7.14 -0.83 -36.10
CA HIS A 33 6.45 -1.15 -37.36
C HIS A 33 6.67 -0.14 -38.49
N TYR A 34 7.19 1.05 -38.19
CA TYR A 34 7.54 2.09 -39.15
C TYR A 34 9.05 2.13 -39.46
N ASN A 35 9.80 1.16 -38.94
CA ASN A 35 11.25 1.08 -39.00
C ASN A 35 11.98 2.18 -38.21
N ASP A 36 11.30 2.82 -37.26
CA ASP A 36 11.90 3.78 -36.36
C ASP A 36 12.39 3.08 -35.07
N ILE A 37 13.44 3.62 -34.46
CA ILE A 37 13.90 3.31 -33.11
C ILE A 37 13.67 4.56 -32.27
N VAL A 38 13.07 4.39 -31.10
CA VAL A 38 12.85 5.50 -30.16
C VAL A 38 13.55 5.16 -28.86
N GLU A 39 14.72 5.74 -28.63
CA GLU A 39 15.54 5.41 -27.47
C GLU A 39 14.88 5.87 -26.17
N PRO A 40 14.58 4.96 -25.22
CA PRO A 40 13.88 5.34 -24.00
C PRO A 40 14.60 6.40 -23.15
N LEU A 41 15.94 6.37 -23.10
CA LEU A 41 16.75 7.30 -22.32
C LEU A 41 16.80 8.71 -22.93
N GLY A 42 16.52 8.84 -24.23
CA GLY A 42 16.46 10.11 -24.95
C GLY A 42 15.17 10.90 -24.76
N GLY A 43 14.21 10.36 -24.01
CA GLY A 43 12.89 10.95 -23.85
C GLY A 43 12.88 12.10 -22.83
N HIS A 44 12.21 13.19 -23.21
CA HIS A 44 11.88 14.31 -22.35
C HIS A 44 10.37 14.46 -22.20
N TRP A 45 9.91 14.75 -20.98
CA TRP A 45 8.48 14.89 -20.69
C TRP A 45 8.23 15.84 -19.51
N THR A 46 7.01 16.38 -19.43
CA THR A 46 6.49 17.08 -18.26
C THR A 46 5.24 16.37 -17.79
N LEU A 47 5.21 15.96 -16.52
CA LEU A 47 4.05 15.29 -15.94
C LEU A 47 3.01 16.32 -15.42
N PRO A 48 1.70 15.99 -15.47
CA PRO A 48 1.13 14.77 -16.05
C PRO A 48 1.10 14.81 -17.60
N VAL A 49 1.23 13.65 -18.25
CA VAL A 49 1.07 13.50 -19.70
C VAL A 49 -0.32 12.95 -20.01
N LYS A 50 -0.98 13.43 -21.07
CA LYS A 50 -2.33 12.97 -21.44
C LYS A 50 -2.33 11.47 -21.76
N LEU A 51 -3.36 10.77 -21.30
CA LEU A 51 -3.67 9.39 -21.71
C LEU A 51 -4.91 9.38 -22.59
N LEU A 52 -4.76 9.01 -23.86
CA LEU A 52 -5.81 9.02 -24.88
C LEU A 52 -6.19 7.60 -25.35
N ILE A 53 -7.26 7.47 -26.14
CA ILE A 53 -7.54 6.29 -26.96
C ILE A 53 -7.21 6.59 -28.42
N ASP A 54 -6.48 5.70 -29.08
CA ASP A 54 -6.14 5.75 -30.51
C ASP A 54 -5.67 7.13 -31.03
N HIS A 55 -4.88 7.85 -30.22
CA HIS A 55 -4.36 9.20 -30.52
C HIS A 55 -5.43 10.27 -30.77
N ASP A 56 -6.68 10.03 -30.35
CA ASP A 56 -7.77 11.00 -30.46
C ASP A 56 -7.74 11.98 -29.27
N GLU A 57 -7.37 13.23 -29.54
CA GLU A 57 -7.33 14.31 -28.56
C GLU A 57 -8.71 14.60 -27.92
N GLY A 58 -9.80 14.20 -28.58
CA GLY A 58 -11.16 14.26 -28.04
C GLY A 58 -11.50 13.13 -27.06
N HIS A 59 -10.71 12.05 -27.02
CA HIS A 59 -10.92 10.88 -26.17
C HIS A 59 -9.82 10.71 -25.12
N GLN A 60 -9.64 11.73 -24.28
CA GLN A 60 -8.81 11.61 -23.09
C GLN A 60 -9.49 10.75 -22.01
N VAL A 61 -8.83 9.68 -21.58
CA VAL A 61 -9.34 8.70 -20.60
C VAL A 61 -8.61 8.74 -19.25
N GLY A 62 -7.57 9.57 -19.15
CA GLY A 62 -6.79 9.73 -17.92
C GLY A 62 -5.51 10.52 -18.12
N GLU A 63 -4.54 10.25 -17.25
CA GLU A 63 -3.25 10.94 -17.22
C GLU A 63 -2.13 10.00 -16.76
N VAL A 64 -0.99 10.05 -17.45
CA VAL A 64 0.26 9.45 -17.00
C VAL A 64 0.83 10.30 -15.86
N ILE A 65 1.10 9.65 -14.73
CA ILE A 65 1.53 10.30 -13.47
C ILE A 65 2.96 9.95 -13.09
N GLU A 66 3.55 8.92 -13.72
CA GLU A 66 4.92 8.50 -13.49
C GLU A 66 5.49 7.93 -14.80
N LEU A 67 6.72 8.30 -15.13
CA LEU A 67 7.49 7.76 -16.25
C LEU A 67 8.90 7.42 -15.76
N SER A 68 9.42 6.26 -16.15
CA SER A 68 10.75 5.79 -15.77
C SER A 68 11.45 5.20 -16.99
N ALA A 69 12.47 5.88 -17.46
CA ALA A 69 13.31 5.43 -18.57
C ALA A 69 14.46 4.55 -18.07
N SER A 70 14.81 3.56 -18.88
CA SER A 70 15.96 2.68 -18.71
C SER A 70 16.46 2.23 -20.09
N ASN A 71 17.64 1.63 -20.16
CA ASN A 71 18.15 1.02 -21.40
C ASN A 71 17.18 0.00 -22.03
N ALA A 72 16.31 -0.63 -21.22
CA ALA A 72 15.40 -1.66 -21.70
C ALA A 72 14.10 -1.07 -22.27
N ALA A 73 13.52 -0.08 -21.59
CA ALA A 73 12.19 0.43 -21.90
C ALA A 73 11.91 1.77 -21.20
N LEU A 74 10.92 2.50 -21.75
CA LEU A 74 10.21 3.57 -21.05
C LEU A 74 8.98 2.96 -20.38
N ARG A 75 8.96 2.90 -19.05
CA ARG A 75 7.81 2.44 -18.28
C ARG A 75 6.95 3.59 -17.83
N PHE A 76 5.64 3.35 -17.71
CA PHE A 76 4.68 4.34 -17.25
C PHE A 76 3.80 3.82 -16.11
N LYS A 77 3.28 4.76 -15.31
CA LYS A 77 2.05 4.57 -14.53
C LYS A 77 1.08 5.68 -14.87
N ALA A 78 -0.19 5.31 -15.08
CA ALA A 78 -1.25 6.25 -15.43
C ALA A 78 -2.51 6.02 -14.60
N ARG A 79 -3.18 7.11 -14.29
CA ARG A 79 -4.50 7.15 -13.65
C ARG A 79 -5.57 7.07 -14.73
N ILE A 80 -6.57 6.22 -14.52
CA ILE A 80 -7.75 6.09 -15.39
C ILE A 80 -8.96 6.76 -14.76
N ASP A 81 -9.58 7.65 -15.52
CA ASP A 81 -10.76 8.42 -15.09
C ASP A 81 -12.04 7.91 -15.74
N SER A 82 -11.93 7.27 -16.90
CA SER A 82 -13.08 6.71 -17.62
C SER A 82 -13.46 5.32 -17.07
N ASP A 83 -14.72 5.17 -16.65
CA ASP A 83 -15.31 3.88 -16.26
C ASP A 83 -15.29 2.86 -17.40
N ASP A 84 -15.65 3.29 -18.61
CA ASP A 84 -15.65 2.44 -19.80
C ASP A 84 -14.25 1.92 -20.11
N CYS A 85 -13.27 2.83 -20.15
CA CYS A 85 -11.87 2.48 -20.40
C CYS A 85 -11.36 1.45 -19.37
N TRP A 86 -11.67 1.66 -18.10
CA TRP A 86 -11.29 0.73 -17.04
C TRP A 86 -11.90 -0.67 -17.23
N GLN A 87 -13.19 -0.76 -17.59
CA GLN A 87 -13.83 -2.05 -17.85
C GLN A 87 -13.22 -2.76 -19.06
N ARG A 88 -12.89 -2.02 -20.13
CA ARG A 88 -12.23 -2.56 -21.33
C ARG A 88 -10.82 -3.08 -21.02
N LEU A 89 -10.06 -2.36 -20.18
CA LEU A 89 -8.77 -2.81 -19.66
C LEU A 89 -8.92 -4.10 -18.82
N GLN A 90 -9.93 -4.18 -17.95
CA GLN A 90 -10.18 -5.38 -17.13
C GLN A 90 -10.57 -6.61 -17.96
N LYS A 91 -11.32 -6.42 -19.06
CA LYS A 91 -11.63 -7.46 -20.04
C LYS A 91 -10.43 -7.78 -20.94
N GLY A 92 -9.42 -6.93 -20.93
CA GLY A 92 -8.23 -7.04 -21.77
C GLY A 92 -8.51 -6.77 -23.24
N GLU A 93 -9.46 -5.89 -23.53
CA GLU A 93 -9.74 -5.33 -24.86
C GLU A 93 -8.77 -4.20 -25.20
N LEU A 94 -8.19 -3.56 -24.18
CA LEU A 94 -7.10 -2.59 -24.31
C LEU A 94 -5.88 -3.17 -23.62
N ARG A 95 -4.82 -3.45 -24.39
CA ARG A 95 -3.59 -4.09 -23.86
C ARG A 95 -2.32 -3.40 -24.30
N HIS A 96 -2.31 -2.70 -25.42
CA HIS A 96 -1.13 -2.04 -25.93
C HIS A 96 -1.26 -0.52 -25.80
N CYS A 97 -0.12 0.14 -25.95
CA CYS A 97 -0.10 1.59 -26.02
C CYS A 97 0.87 2.07 -27.09
N SER A 98 0.73 3.33 -27.47
CA SER A 98 1.59 3.98 -28.44
C SER A 98 1.89 5.38 -27.95
N ILE A 99 3.07 5.88 -28.29
CA ILE A 99 3.49 7.23 -27.95
C ILE A 99 3.37 8.12 -29.18
N LYS A 100 2.90 9.35 -28.98
CA LYS A 100 3.13 10.43 -29.93
C LYS A 100 4.28 11.24 -29.38
N PHE A 101 5.27 11.48 -30.21
CA PHE A 101 6.46 12.21 -29.83
C PHE A 101 6.90 13.16 -30.93
N GLN A 102 7.75 14.10 -30.53
CA GLN A 102 8.47 14.98 -31.43
C GLN A 102 9.95 14.64 -31.35
N GLY A 103 10.54 14.15 -32.43
CA GLY A 103 11.98 13.96 -32.52
C GLY A 103 12.74 15.29 -32.46
N ILE A 104 13.83 15.33 -31.69
CA ILE A 104 14.76 16.46 -31.58
C ILE A 104 16.05 16.11 -32.34
N ASP A 105 16.66 14.98 -31.99
CA ASP A 105 17.88 14.45 -32.60
C ASP A 105 17.67 13.02 -33.05
N TRP A 106 18.11 12.71 -34.28
CA TRP A 106 17.93 11.38 -34.88
C TRP A 106 18.83 11.14 -36.08
N ASP A 107 19.20 9.86 -36.27
CA ASP A 107 19.95 9.38 -37.42
C ASP A 107 19.07 8.56 -38.38
N PRO A 108 19.31 8.61 -39.71
CA PRO A 108 18.56 7.79 -40.67
C PRO A 108 19.00 6.33 -40.67
N ILE A 109 18.04 5.40 -40.61
CA ILE A 109 18.26 3.95 -40.77
C ILE A 109 18.13 3.61 -42.27
N VAL A 110 19.19 3.86 -43.03
CA VAL A 110 19.21 3.83 -44.51
C VAL A 110 18.69 2.51 -45.09
N GLU A 111 19.04 1.38 -44.50
CA GLU A 111 18.65 0.06 -45.03
C GLU A 111 17.14 -0.24 -44.95
N ARG A 112 16.43 0.40 -44.02
CA ARG A 112 15.02 0.11 -43.72
C ARG A 112 14.09 1.30 -43.95
N GLY A 113 14.65 2.50 -44.07
CA GLY A 113 13.91 3.73 -44.37
C GLY A 113 13.26 4.41 -43.16
N GLY A 114 13.70 4.12 -41.93
CA GLY A 114 13.23 4.79 -40.71
C GLY A 114 14.32 5.61 -40.03
N ARG A 115 14.13 5.94 -38.75
CA ARG A 115 14.96 6.87 -37.97
C ARG A 115 15.29 6.30 -36.60
N ASP A 116 16.52 6.50 -36.16
CA ASP A 116 16.97 6.22 -34.79
C ASP A 116 16.94 7.51 -33.97
N HIS A 117 15.95 7.64 -33.08
CA HIS A 117 15.71 8.84 -32.28
C HIS A 117 16.46 8.79 -30.95
N HIS A 118 17.55 9.56 -30.86
CA HIS A 118 18.39 9.69 -29.67
C HIS A 118 17.87 10.75 -28.68
N GLU A 119 17.19 11.80 -29.16
CA GLU A 119 16.52 12.79 -28.30
C GLU A 119 15.13 13.12 -28.83
N TRP A 120 14.14 13.17 -27.94
CA TRP A 120 12.74 13.41 -28.32
C TRP A 120 11.87 13.90 -27.16
N ASN A 121 10.78 14.61 -27.47
CA ASN A 121 9.76 15.04 -26.51
C ASN A 121 8.52 14.14 -26.58
N LEU A 122 8.10 13.59 -25.44
CA LEU A 122 6.82 12.89 -25.32
C LEU A 122 5.67 13.90 -25.32
N LEU A 123 4.72 13.73 -26.23
CA LEU A 123 3.54 14.62 -26.35
C LEU A 123 2.30 14.00 -25.68
N GLU A 124 2.13 12.69 -25.85
CA GLU A 124 1.02 11.93 -25.26
C GLU A 124 1.35 10.43 -25.20
N LEU A 125 0.63 9.72 -24.35
CA LEU A 125 0.51 8.28 -24.38
C LEU A 125 -0.91 7.91 -24.78
N SER A 126 -1.09 6.91 -25.62
CA SER A 126 -2.41 6.45 -26.01
C SER A 126 -2.56 4.94 -25.87
N LEU A 127 -3.68 4.48 -25.35
CA LEU A 127 -4.08 3.07 -25.42
C LEU A 127 -4.58 2.79 -26.83
N THR A 128 -4.04 1.75 -27.47
CA THR A 128 -4.39 1.38 -28.83
C THR A 128 -4.33 -0.14 -29.01
N ASP A 129 -5.02 -0.64 -30.03
CA ASP A 129 -4.94 -2.05 -30.43
C ASP A 129 -3.70 -2.33 -31.28
N ARG A 130 -3.25 -1.36 -32.09
CA ARG A 130 -2.12 -1.51 -33.02
C ARG A 130 -1.01 -0.53 -32.68
N PRO A 131 -0.09 -0.89 -31.77
CA PRO A 131 1.00 -0.02 -31.39
C PRO A 131 2.05 0.07 -32.51
N ALA A 132 2.75 1.21 -32.57
CA ALA A 132 3.92 1.36 -33.43
C ALA A 132 5.04 0.42 -32.96
N ASN A 133 5.42 0.54 -31.69
CA ASN A 133 6.38 -0.35 -31.05
C ASN A 133 5.69 -1.64 -30.57
N ILE A 134 6.22 -2.80 -30.97
CA ILE A 134 5.59 -4.11 -30.73
C ILE A 134 5.66 -4.59 -29.27
N ASP A 135 6.58 -4.02 -28.47
CA ASP A 135 6.83 -4.45 -27.10
C ASP A 135 5.97 -3.70 -26.07
N THR A 136 5.15 -2.74 -26.52
CA THR A 136 4.29 -1.98 -25.61
C THR A 136 3.23 -2.88 -25.01
N MET A 137 2.96 -2.71 -23.72
CA MET A 137 2.01 -3.55 -23.01
C MET A 137 1.59 -2.89 -21.71
N VAL A 138 0.29 -2.92 -21.43
CA VAL A 138 -0.27 -2.70 -20.10
C VAL A 138 -0.11 -4.00 -19.31
N ASP A 139 0.80 -4.01 -18.34
CA ASP A 139 1.17 -5.22 -17.60
C ASP A 139 0.49 -5.30 -16.21
N ARG A 140 -0.06 -4.19 -15.71
CA ARG A 140 -0.72 -4.16 -14.39
C ARG A 140 -1.90 -3.22 -14.35
N LEU A 141 -2.94 -3.65 -13.63
CA LEU A 141 -4.11 -2.86 -13.24
C LEU A 141 -4.19 -2.91 -11.70
N GLU A 142 -4.25 -1.77 -11.05
CA GLU A 142 -4.35 -1.64 -9.60
C GLU A 142 -5.46 -0.65 -9.23
N VAL A 143 -6.16 -0.90 -8.13
CA VAL A 143 -7.04 0.08 -7.50
C VAL A 143 -6.33 0.53 -6.24
N GLU A 144 -5.60 1.64 -6.33
CA GLU A 144 -5.01 2.26 -5.15
C GLU A 144 -6.13 2.82 -4.28
N PRO A 145 -6.19 2.51 -2.97
CA PRO A 145 -7.11 3.22 -2.09
C PRO A 145 -6.86 4.73 -2.24
N PRO A 146 -7.89 5.58 -2.10
CA PRO A 146 -7.67 7.01 -2.17
C PRO A 146 -6.53 7.34 -1.20
N PRO A 147 -5.56 8.20 -1.59
CA PRO A 147 -4.48 8.55 -0.68
C PRO A 147 -5.12 8.94 0.63
N LEU A 148 -4.71 8.27 1.72
CA LEU A 148 -5.10 8.71 3.06
C LEU A 148 -4.87 10.21 3.05
N GLU A 149 -5.93 11.00 3.22
CA GLU A 149 -5.77 12.44 3.29
C GLU A 149 -4.75 12.65 4.39
N LYS A 150 -3.51 12.99 4.02
CA LYS A 150 -2.59 13.61 4.95
C LYS A 150 -3.32 14.90 5.25
N ARG A 151 -4.13 14.90 6.32
CA ARG A 151 -4.57 16.14 6.93
C ARG A 151 -3.30 16.96 6.98
N PRO A 152 -3.27 18.19 6.42
CA PRO A 152 -2.16 19.06 6.69
C PRO A 152 -1.95 18.94 8.20
N VAL A 153 -0.71 18.73 8.63
CA VAL A 153 -0.39 18.91 10.03
C VAL A 153 -0.75 20.37 10.27
N THR A 154 -2.00 20.62 10.64
CA THR A 154 -2.47 21.93 11.05
C THR A 154 -1.50 22.26 12.15
N LYS A 155 -0.67 23.30 11.91
CA LYS A 155 0.29 23.83 12.90
C LYS A 155 -0.32 23.57 14.25
N ARG A 156 0.25 22.63 15.01
CA ARG A 156 -0.36 22.03 16.22
C ARG A 156 -1.19 23.10 16.87
N ASP A 157 -2.51 22.98 16.76
CA ASP A 157 -3.38 23.95 17.37
C ASP A 157 -2.98 23.88 18.82
N LYS A 158 -2.36 24.94 19.34
CA LYS A 158 -1.91 25.03 20.73
C LYS A 158 -3.18 25.18 21.55
N ARG A 159 -4.03 24.16 21.51
CA ARG A 159 -5.21 24.02 22.31
C ARG A 159 -4.68 23.61 23.66
N TRP A 160 -4.34 24.63 24.44
CA TRP A 160 -4.22 24.48 25.87
C TRP A 160 -5.50 23.76 26.32
N VAL A 161 -5.36 22.50 26.74
CA VAL A 161 -6.48 21.77 27.30
C VAL A 161 -6.81 22.47 28.61
N GLU A 162 -7.90 23.22 28.63
CA GLU A 162 -8.43 23.77 29.86
C GLU A 162 -8.77 22.58 30.78
N ILE A 163 -8.02 22.48 31.88
CA ILE A 163 -8.31 21.52 32.93
C ILE A 163 -9.62 21.96 33.56
N SER A 164 -10.65 21.12 33.50
CA SER A 164 -11.94 21.43 34.10
C SER A 164 -11.79 21.65 35.61
N ALA A 165 -12.69 22.44 36.20
CA ALA A 165 -12.67 22.69 37.65
C ALA A 165 -12.74 21.37 38.48
N ALA A 166 -13.39 20.34 37.94
CA ALA A 166 -13.44 19.01 38.55
C ALA A 166 -12.08 18.29 38.54
N GLU A 167 -11.34 18.39 37.44
CA GLU A 167 -9.99 17.82 37.31
C GLU A 167 -8.98 18.57 38.20
N GLN A 168 -9.10 19.90 38.31
CA GLN A 168 -8.30 20.70 39.24
C GLN A 168 -8.55 20.29 40.70
N LYS A 169 -9.81 20.07 41.06
CA LYS A 169 -10.21 19.61 42.39
C LYS A 169 -9.61 18.23 42.70
N ARG A 170 -9.70 17.29 41.76
CA ARG A 170 -9.16 15.93 41.91
C ARG A 170 -7.64 15.91 42.05
N ALA A 171 -6.93 16.75 41.28
CA ALA A 171 -5.48 16.92 41.42
C ALA A 171 -5.08 17.42 42.81
N ALA A 172 -5.82 18.39 43.35
CA ALA A 172 -5.58 18.93 44.69
C ALA A 172 -5.83 17.89 45.80
N GLU A 173 -6.86 17.05 45.65
CA GLU A 173 -7.15 15.94 46.58
C GLU A 173 -6.04 14.88 46.58
N ILE A 174 -5.56 14.48 45.40
CA ILE A 174 -4.44 13.54 45.26
C ILE A 174 -3.18 14.10 45.91
N PHE A 175 -2.84 15.37 45.64
CA PHE A 175 -1.66 16.01 46.24
C PHE A 175 -1.75 16.07 47.76
N THR A 176 -2.91 16.43 48.30
CA THR A 176 -3.14 16.47 49.75
C THR A 176 -2.97 15.09 50.37
N THR A 177 -3.46 14.04 49.69
CA THR A 177 -3.34 12.65 50.13
C THR A 177 -1.89 12.17 50.11
N LEU A 178 -1.16 12.45 49.03
CA LEU A 178 0.27 12.10 48.91
C LEU A 178 1.12 12.83 49.94
N LEU A 179 0.85 14.10 50.19
CA LEU A 179 1.55 14.88 51.21
C LEU A 179 1.28 14.32 52.62
N ALA A 180 0.05 13.91 52.90
CA ALA A 180 -0.30 13.27 54.16
C ALA A 180 0.38 11.90 54.33
N ALA A 181 0.41 11.08 53.28
CA ALA A 181 1.09 9.78 53.28
C ALA A 181 2.60 9.94 53.49
N HIS A 182 3.25 10.87 52.78
CA HIS A 182 4.69 11.13 52.94
C HIS A 182 5.04 11.60 54.34
N LYS A 183 4.24 12.50 54.94
CA LYS A 183 4.43 12.95 56.34
C LYS A 183 4.32 11.81 57.34
N ARG A 184 3.40 10.86 57.11
CA ARG A 184 3.24 9.68 57.96
C ARG A 184 4.46 8.77 57.86
N ASP A 185 4.97 8.58 56.64
CA ASP A 185 6.03 7.61 56.36
C ASP A 185 7.44 8.18 56.63
N ASN A 186 7.61 9.52 56.67
CA ASN A 186 8.87 10.21 56.95
C ASN A 186 8.77 11.23 58.12
N PRO A 187 8.51 10.77 59.36
CA PRO A 187 8.23 11.64 60.50
C PRO A 187 9.45 12.44 61.00
N SER A 188 10.68 12.04 60.64
CA SER A 188 11.93 12.70 61.05
C SER A 188 12.43 13.76 60.07
N GLU A 189 11.82 13.92 58.89
CA GLU A 189 12.14 15.02 57.98
C GLU A 189 11.62 16.34 58.56
N ARG A 190 12.52 17.18 59.07
CA ARG A 190 12.22 18.57 59.43
C ARG A 190 11.90 19.35 58.16
N PHE A 191 10.64 19.41 57.79
CA PHE A 191 10.18 20.40 56.82
C PHE A 191 10.43 21.79 57.42
N VAL A 192 11.22 22.62 56.73
CA VAL A 192 11.19 24.07 56.92
C VAL A 192 9.72 24.47 56.79
N GLY A 193 9.16 25.16 57.78
CA GLY A 193 7.77 25.62 57.74
C GLY A 193 7.55 26.43 56.48
N ILE A 194 7.02 25.79 55.44
CA ILE A 194 6.77 26.41 54.15
C ILE A 194 5.67 27.44 54.41
N SER A 195 5.94 28.71 54.14
CA SER A 195 4.97 29.77 54.34
C SER A 195 3.71 29.51 53.53
N GLN A 196 2.57 30.10 53.90
CA GLN A 196 1.34 29.96 53.10
C GLN A 196 1.55 30.32 51.62
N ALA A 197 2.44 31.27 51.33
CA ALA A 197 2.83 31.62 49.97
C ALA A 197 3.54 30.46 49.24
N GLN A 198 4.50 29.81 49.90
CA GLN A 198 5.22 28.66 49.33
C GLN A 198 4.30 27.43 49.15
N TYR A 199 3.34 27.23 50.05
CA TYR A 199 2.31 26.20 49.89
C TYR A 199 1.41 26.49 48.68
N GLY A 200 1.02 27.75 48.49
CA GLY A 200 0.27 28.19 47.30
C GLY A 200 1.01 27.87 46.00
N THR A 201 2.30 28.21 45.92
CA THR A 201 3.14 27.94 44.74
C THR A 201 3.30 26.44 44.46
N LEU A 202 3.51 25.62 45.49
CA LEU A 202 3.61 24.16 45.33
C LEU A 202 2.29 23.55 44.85
N LYS A 203 1.16 24.03 45.38
CA LYS A 203 -0.17 23.59 44.95
C LYS A 203 -0.46 23.95 43.49
N GLU A 204 -0.16 25.18 43.08
CA GLU A 204 -0.28 25.63 41.68
C GLU A 204 0.60 24.78 40.74
N THR A 205 1.84 24.52 41.14
CA THR A 205 2.80 23.71 40.37
C THR A 205 2.32 22.25 40.23
N ALA A 206 1.76 21.67 41.29
CA ALA A 206 1.21 20.31 41.27
C ALA A 206 -0.05 20.22 40.38
N ILE A 207 -0.95 21.20 40.46
CA ILE A 207 -2.14 21.27 39.59
C ILE A 207 -1.72 21.39 38.12
N PHE A 208 -0.73 22.24 37.84
CA PHE A 208 -0.18 22.38 36.48
C PHE A 208 0.46 21.08 35.98
N ALA A 209 1.26 20.40 36.81
CA ALA A 209 1.88 19.12 36.45
C ALA A 209 0.85 18.00 36.19
N VAL A 210 -0.19 17.90 37.01
CA VAL A 210 -1.29 16.93 36.79
C VAL A 210 -2.09 17.30 35.55
N GLY A 211 -2.31 18.58 35.29
CA GLY A 211 -2.93 19.09 34.06
C GLY A 211 -2.17 18.72 32.80
N LEU A 212 -0.85 18.93 32.81
CA LEU A 212 0.04 18.48 31.74
C LEU A 212 -0.05 16.96 31.58
N ALA A 213 0.11 16.18 32.65
CA ALA A 213 0.03 14.71 32.57
C ALA A 213 -1.33 14.23 32.01
N THR A 214 -2.44 14.85 32.41
CA THR A 214 -3.80 14.50 31.95
C THR A 214 -4.02 14.88 30.49
N SER A 215 -3.56 16.06 30.07
CA SER A 215 -3.66 16.51 28.67
C SER A 215 -2.80 15.66 27.75
N TYR A 216 -1.56 15.33 28.15
CA TYR A 216 -0.72 14.38 27.42
C TYR A 216 -1.35 13.00 27.34
N GLY A 217 -1.96 12.52 28.45
CA GLY A 217 -2.70 11.25 28.47
C GLY A 217 -3.85 11.21 27.46
N LYS A 218 -4.67 12.26 27.39
CA LYS A 218 -5.80 12.34 26.43
C LYS A 218 -5.33 12.33 24.97
N VAL A 219 -4.27 13.08 24.64
CA VAL A 219 -3.71 13.11 23.29
C VAL A 219 -3.13 11.75 22.91
N LEU A 220 -2.40 11.11 23.83
CA LEU A 220 -1.86 9.76 23.62
C LEU A 220 -2.97 8.72 23.47
N ASP A 221 -4.05 8.81 24.26
CA ASP A 221 -5.18 7.88 24.17
C ASP A 221 -5.92 7.99 22.84
N GLU A 222 -6.06 9.19 22.27
CA GLU A 222 -6.63 9.40 20.93
C GLU A 222 -5.74 8.78 19.84
N GLU A 223 -4.43 9.04 19.86
CA GLU A 223 -3.47 8.49 18.90
C GLU A 223 -3.37 6.95 19.01
N VAL A 224 -3.34 6.42 20.23
CA VAL A 224 -3.29 4.98 20.50
C VAL A 224 -4.59 4.31 20.11
N SER A 225 -5.75 4.95 20.31
CA SER A 225 -7.04 4.39 19.89
C SER A 225 -7.17 4.34 18.37
N GLU A 226 -6.68 5.35 17.66
CA GLU A 226 -6.62 5.34 16.20
C GLU A 226 -5.69 4.24 15.67
N LEU A 227 -4.49 4.11 16.25
CA LEU A 227 -3.55 3.05 15.91
C LEU A 227 -4.13 1.67 16.22
N ARG A 228 -4.80 1.49 17.36
CA ARG A 228 -5.51 0.26 17.72
C ARG A 228 -6.62 -0.07 16.73
N ARG A 229 -7.40 0.92 16.28
CA ARG A 229 -8.41 0.71 15.24
C ARG A 229 -7.77 0.28 13.93
N ARG A 230 -6.68 0.94 13.51
CA ARG A 230 -5.94 0.56 12.30
C ARG A 230 -5.35 -0.83 12.40
N VAL A 231 -4.78 -1.19 13.56
CA VAL A 231 -4.30 -2.54 13.84
C VAL A 231 -5.46 -3.54 13.81
N ALA A 232 -6.62 -3.21 14.39
CA ALA A 232 -7.81 -4.05 14.31
C ALA A 232 -8.34 -4.22 12.88
N ASP A 233 -8.26 -3.19 12.03
CA ASP A 233 -8.62 -3.28 10.61
C ASP A 233 -7.64 -4.19 9.85
N LEU A 234 -6.34 -4.10 10.17
CA LEU A 234 -5.31 -5.00 9.63
C LEU A 234 -5.48 -6.44 10.14
N GLU A 235 -5.74 -6.63 11.44
CA GLU A 235 -5.96 -7.92 12.11
C GLU A 235 -7.29 -8.57 11.71
N ALA A 236 -8.31 -7.78 11.40
CA ALA A 236 -9.56 -8.23 10.77
C ALA A 236 -9.36 -8.70 9.31
N GLY A 237 -8.15 -8.54 8.77
CA GLY A 237 -7.74 -9.05 7.47
C GLY A 237 -7.96 -8.06 6.32
N ILE A 238 -8.11 -6.76 6.59
CA ILE A 238 -8.05 -5.72 5.55
C ILE A 238 -6.59 -5.29 5.39
N VAL A 239 -5.76 -6.21 4.90
CA VAL A 239 -4.42 -5.92 4.40
C VAL A 239 -4.34 -6.51 3.01
N VAL A 240 -4.39 -5.66 1.99
CA VAL A 240 -4.03 -5.99 0.60
C VAL A 240 -4.62 -7.34 0.13
N GLY A 241 -5.94 -7.48 0.18
CA GLY A 241 -6.70 -8.53 -0.52
C GLY A 241 -6.47 -9.99 -0.10
N SER A 242 -5.65 -10.29 0.93
CA SER A 242 -5.34 -11.68 1.31
C SER A 242 -5.66 -11.98 2.76
N LYS A 243 -6.53 -12.97 3.02
CA LYS A 243 -6.98 -13.35 4.37
C LYS A 243 -6.60 -14.80 4.69
N TYR A 244 -5.89 -15.03 5.78
CA TYR A 244 -5.62 -16.40 6.25
C TYR A 244 -6.85 -17.00 6.93
N MET A 245 -7.32 -18.13 6.41
CA MET A 245 -8.57 -18.80 6.79
C MET A 245 -8.33 -20.10 7.58
N GLY A 246 -7.10 -20.31 8.08
CA GLY A 246 -6.73 -21.46 8.89
C GLY A 246 -6.47 -22.74 8.08
N VAL A 247 -6.59 -23.90 8.73
CA VAL A 247 -6.47 -25.21 8.08
C VAL A 247 -7.67 -25.42 7.16
N TRP A 248 -7.44 -25.95 5.95
CA TRP A 248 -8.50 -26.21 4.98
C TRP A 248 -9.56 -27.16 5.55
N GLN A 249 -10.83 -26.84 5.33
CA GLN A 249 -11.99 -27.61 5.78
C GLN A 249 -12.93 -27.85 4.61
N LYS A 250 -13.34 -29.12 4.42
CA LYS A 250 -14.22 -29.54 3.32
C LYS A 250 -15.57 -28.82 3.29
N GLN A 251 -16.05 -28.31 4.42
CA GLN A 251 -17.37 -27.66 4.53
C GLN A 251 -17.33 -26.14 4.33
N ILE A 252 -16.14 -25.55 4.17
CA ILE A 252 -15.95 -24.09 4.08
C ILE A 252 -15.57 -23.70 2.66
N ALA A 253 -16.18 -22.62 2.16
CA ALA A 253 -15.78 -21.99 0.91
C ALA A 253 -14.71 -20.90 1.18
N TYR A 254 -13.75 -20.77 0.28
CA TYR A 254 -12.63 -19.84 0.40
C TYR A 254 -12.73 -18.79 -0.72
N PRO A 255 -12.95 -17.51 -0.39
CA PRO A 255 -12.91 -16.42 -1.37
C PRO A 255 -11.55 -16.29 -2.07
N ALA A 256 -11.53 -15.71 -3.27
CA ALA A 256 -10.29 -15.37 -3.96
C ALA A 256 -9.39 -14.48 -3.06
N GLY A 257 -8.08 -14.75 -3.06
CA GLY A 257 -7.12 -14.09 -2.17
C GLY A 257 -6.93 -14.81 -0.82
N SER A 258 -7.77 -15.77 -0.46
CA SER A 258 -7.66 -16.44 0.83
C SER A 258 -6.45 -17.38 0.90
N LEU A 259 -5.80 -17.43 2.06
CA LEU A 259 -4.72 -18.37 2.36
C LEU A 259 -5.25 -19.48 3.27
N SER A 260 -4.89 -20.74 3.02
CA SER A 260 -5.22 -21.85 3.90
C SER A 260 -4.08 -22.86 3.99
N THR A 261 -3.99 -23.58 5.10
CA THR A 261 -3.01 -24.66 5.27
C THR A 261 -3.65 -26.01 5.00
N HIS A 262 -3.04 -26.81 4.12
CA HIS A 262 -3.53 -28.14 3.79
C HIS A 262 -2.35 -29.09 3.54
N ARG A 263 -2.39 -30.27 4.18
CA ARG A 263 -1.30 -31.28 4.19
C ARG A 263 0.07 -30.66 4.54
N GLY A 264 0.08 -29.80 5.56
CA GLY A 264 1.29 -29.12 6.04
C GLY A 264 1.85 -28.03 5.10
N SER A 265 1.20 -27.78 3.96
CA SER A 265 1.62 -26.75 3.00
C SER A 265 0.67 -25.55 3.03
N LEU A 266 1.19 -24.37 2.70
CA LEU A 266 0.40 -23.14 2.58
C LEU A 266 -0.10 -22.98 1.15
N TRP A 267 -1.40 -22.74 0.99
CA TRP A 267 -2.07 -22.61 -0.29
C TRP A 267 -2.81 -21.28 -0.39
N HIS A 268 -2.81 -20.71 -1.59
CA HIS A 268 -3.52 -19.50 -1.95
C HIS A 268 -4.70 -19.82 -2.87
N ALA A 269 -5.88 -19.29 -2.55
CA ALA A 269 -7.08 -19.39 -3.37
C ALA A 269 -7.01 -18.36 -4.50
N ASN A 270 -6.71 -18.83 -5.71
CA ASN A 270 -6.66 -18.00 -6.90
C ASN A 270 -8.06 -17.47 -7.27
N GLY A 271 -9.09 -18.27 -7.09
CA GLY A 271 -10.46 -17.87 -7.33
C GLY A 271 -11.34 -18.16 -6.12
N TYR A 272 -12.64 -17.99 -6.28
CA TYR A 272 -13.60 -18.53 -5.33
C TYR A 272 -13.53 -20.06 -5.34
N ALA A 273 -13.06 -20.65 -4.24
CA ALA A 273 -13.07 -22.09 -4.03
C ALA A 273 -14.34 -22.46 -3.25
N ALA A 274 -15.28 -23.14 -3.90
CA ALA A 274 -16.49 -23.63 -3.24
C ALA A 274 -16.15 -24.66 -2.15
N ALA A 275 -17.08 -24.86 -1.21
CA ALA A 275 -16.94 -25.89 -0.19
C ALA A 275 -16.71 -27.26 -0.84
N GLY A 276 -15.64 -27.94 -0.41
CA GLY A 276 -15.27 -29.27 -0.87
C GLY A 276 -14.17 -29.31 -1.92
N VAL A 277 -13.76 -28.16 -2.47
CA VAL A 277 -12.63 -28.08 -3.42
C VAL A 277 -11.30 -28.03 -2.66
N GLU A 278 -10.53 -29.11 -2.75
CA GLU A 278 -9.32 -29.33 -1.93
C GLU A 278 -8.08 -28.61 -2.53
N PRO A 279 -7.22 -28.00 -1.69
CA PRO A 279 -5.96 -27.43 -2.16
C PRO A 279 -5.02 -28.52 -2.68
N GLY A 280 -4.67 -28.41 -3.96
CA GLY A 280 -3.89 -29.41 -4.69
C GLY A 280 -4.66 -30.11 -5.81
N ASP A 281 -6.00 -30.05 -5.81
CA ASP A 281 -6.83 -30.70 -6.85
C ASP A 281 -6.79 -29.95 -8.17
N ASN A 282 -6.96 -28.62 -8.12
CA ASN A 282 -7.04 -27.78 -9.31
C ASN A 282 -6.09 -26.57 -9.21
N PRO A 283 -5.05 -26.48 -10.06
CA PRO A 283 -4.13 -25.35 -10.07
C PRO A 283 -4.78 -24.01 -10.47
N ALA A 284 -5.94 -24.03 -11.14
CA ALA A 284 -6.71 -22.82 -11.43
C ALA A 284 -7.39 -22.23 -10.18
N THR A 285 -7.66 -23.07 -9.16
CA THR A 285 -8.34 -22.66 -7.93
C THR A 285 -7.35 -22.43 -6.79
N TRP A 286 -6.32 -23.26 -6.69
CA TRP A 286 -5.34 -23.21 -5.60
C TRP A 286 -3.91 -23.19 -6.14
N THR A 287 -3.11 -22.23 -5.68
CA THR A 287 -1.66 -22.22 -5.90
C THR A 287 -0.94 -22.55 -4.60
N LEU A 288 0.04 -23.44 -4.67
CA LEU A 288 0.94 -23.74 -3.57
C LEU A 288 1.88 -22.55 -3.33
N CYS A 289 1.85 -21.98 -2.12
CA CYS A 289 2.70 -20.86 -1.73
C CYS A 289 3.98 -21.32 -1.05
N ALA A 290 3.85 -22.28 -0.12
CA ALA A 290 4.97 -22.84 0.61
C ALA A 290 4.73 -24.34 0.78
N LYS A 291 5.68 -25.13 0.28
CA LYS A 291 5.68 -26.59 0.40
C LYS A 291 6.40 -26.97 1.69
N THR A 292 5.80 -27.83 2.51
CA THR A 292 6.55 -28.41 3.63
C THR A 292 7.58 -29.43 3.12
N ALA A 293 8.81 -29.36 3.65
CA ALA A 293 9.84 -30.38 3.47
C ALA A 293 9.63 -31.47 4.54
N GLU A 294 8.77 -32.43 4.21
CA GLU A 294 8.48 -33.68 4.93
C GLU A 294 7.74 -33.64 6.30
N ALA A 295 6.92 -34.68 6.46
CA ALA A 295 5.90 -35.02 7.46
C ALA A 295 4.86 -33.93 7.79
N PRO A 296 3.54 -34.23 7.77
CA PRO A 296 2.54 -33.27 8.20
C PRO A 296 2.83 -32.86 9.64
N LEU A 297 2.97 -31.56 9.89
CA LEU A 297 2.98 -31.02 11.24
C LEU A 297 1.77 -31.61 11.98
N ALA A 298 2.03 -32.17 13.17
CA ALA A 298 1.02 -32.62 14.12
C ALA A 298 -0.22 -31.72 14.03
N GLN A 299 -1.34 -32.30 13.60
CA GLN A 299 -2.60 -31.59 13.40
C GLN A 299 -2.86 -30.72 14.63
N ARG A 300 -3.00 -29.41 14.42
CA ARG A 300 -3.45 -28.51 15.47
C ARG A 300 -4.92 -28.22 15.27
N ASP A 301 -5.70 -28.31 16.34
CA ASP A 301 -7.09 -27.88 16.30
C ASP A 301 -7.19 -26.36 16.10
N THR A 302 -8.40 -25.86 15.84
CA THR A 302 -8.69 -24.43 15.67
C THR A 302 -8.33 -23.59 16.90
N ALA A 303 -8.03 -24.23 18.05
CA ALA A 303 -7.59 -23.62 19.30
C ALA A 303 -6.07 -23.74 19.52
N GLY A 304 -5.30 -24.28 18.57
CA GLY A 304 -3.84 -24.34 18.58
C GLY A 304 -3.20 -25.49 19.35
N ARG A 305 -3.96 -26.50 19.81
CA ARG A 305 -3.43 -27.64 20.59
C ARG A 305 -2.80 -28.70 19.68
N ARG A 306 -1.65 -29.25 20.07
CA ARG A 306 -0.96 -30.32 19.30
C ARG A 306 -1.65 -31.67 19.50
N VAL A 307 -1.95 -32.36 18.41
CA VAL A 307 -2.21 -33.82 18.42
C VAL A 307 -0.84 -34.51 18.34
N THR A 308 -0.43 -35.21 19.40
CA THR A 308 0.92 -35.76 19.58
C THR A 308 1.26 -36.89 18.61
N ASP A 309 2.46 -36.88 18.03
CA ASP A 309 3.52 -37.87 18.29
C ASP A 309 4.85 -37.39 17.66
N GLY A 310 5.97 -37.67 18.34
CA GLY A 310 7.23 -36.92 18.20
C GLY A 310 8.31 -37.54 17.32
N GLU A 311 9.28 -36.71 16.93
CA GLU A 311 10.74 -36.94 16.98
C GLU A 311 11.46 -35.63 16.58
N ALA A 312 12.74 -35.46 16.98
CA ALA A 312 13.50 -34.23 16.77
C ALA A 312 14.02 -34.12 15.32
N LYS A 313 13.85 -32.93 14.70
CA LYS A 313 14.18 -32.60 13.30
C LYS A 313 15.70 -32.63 13.06
N LYS A 314 16.16 -33.36 12.03
CA LYS A 314 17.51 -33.21 11.45
C LYS A 314 17.51 -32.06 10.43
N SER A 315 18.61 -31.31 10.36
CA SER A 315 18.76 -30.21 9.40
C SER A 315 18.69 -30.71 7.96
N GLY A 316 17.90 -30.03 7.12
CA GLY A 316 17.64 -30.41 5.74
C GLY A 316 17.37 -29.18 4.89
N LYS A 317 17.65 -29.27 3.59
CA LYS A 317 17.55 -28.15 2.65
C LYS A 317 16.12 -27.64 2.53
N VAL A 318 15.92 -26.33 2.63
CA VAL A 318 14.62 -25.66 2.51
C VAL A 318 14.47 -25.06 1.11
N GLU A 319 13.45 -25.49 0.37
CA GLU A 319 13.06 -24.88 -0.90
C GLU A 319 12.04 -23.77 -0.63
N ILE A 320 12.49 -22.51 -0.73
CA ILE A 320 11.66 -21.32 -0.56
C ILE A 320 11.14 -20.90 -1.92
N THR A 321 9.81 -20.92 -2.09
CA THR A 321 9.15 -20.36 -3.28
C THR A 321 8.55 -19.00 -2.92
N THR A 322 9.18 -17.93 -3.37
CA THR A 322 8.73 -16.56 -3.16
C THR A 322 7.79 -16.16 -4.27
N VAL A 323 6.57 -15.76 -3.95
CA VAL A 323 5.67 -15.16 -4.94
C VAL A 323 6.19 -13.76 -5.27
N THR A 324 6.55 -13.52 -6.53
CA THR A 324 7.10 -12.26 -6.99
C THR A 324 6.03 -11.34 -7.59
N ARG A 325 4.86 -11.89 -7.94
CA ARG A 325 3.77 -11.14 -8.58
C ARG A 325 2.38 -11.72 -8.30
N HIS A 326 1.41 -10.86 -8.02
CA HIS A 326 -0.02 -11.17 -7.90
C HIS A 326 -0.87 -10.26 -8.79
N ASP A 327 -2.10 -10.68 -9.10
CA ASP A 327 -3.12 -9.83 -9.73
C ASP A 327 -4.00 -9.07 -8.72
N ALA A 328 -4.90 -8.22 -9.21
CA ALA A 328 -5.80 -7.39 -8.40
C ALA A 328 -6.86 -8.20 -7.62
N GLN A 329 -6.99 -9.50 -7.87
CA GLN A 329 -7.86 -10.44 -7.15
C GLN A 329 -7.07 -11.39 -6.25
N GLY A 330 -5.76 -11.20 -6.11
CA GLY A 330 -4.83 -11.98 -5.29
C GLY A 330 -4.12 -13.12 -6.02
N ARG A 331 -4.51 -13.48 -7.25
CA ARG A 331 -3.97 -14.65 -7.99
C ARG A 331 -2.48 -14.54 -8.21
N ILE A 332 -1.78 -15.65 -7.98
CA ILE A 332 -0.33 -15.74 -8.18
C ILE A 332 -0.03 -15.77 -9.67
N LEU A 333 0.72 -14.78 -10.13
CA LEU A 333 1.14 -14.66 -11.53
C LEU A 333 2.58 -15.16 -11.75
N GLU A 334 3.44 -15.02 -10.74
CA GLU A 334 4.85 -15.41 -10.87
C GLU A 334 5.45 -15.83 -9.54
N THR A 335 6.33 -16.84 -9.58
CA THR A 335 7.05 -17.33 -8.39
C THR A 335 8.52 -17.54 -8.70
N ARG A 336 9.37 -17.27 -7.71
CA ARG A 336 10.81 -17.52 -7.73
C ARG A 336 11.15 -18.60 -6.73
N LYS A 337 11.95 -19.57 -7.13
CA LYS A 337 12.41 -20.65 -6.26
C LYS A 337 13.87 -20.42 -5.84
N VAL A 338 14.14 -20.56 -4.55
CA VAL A 338 15.49 -20.52 -3.96
C VAL A 338 15.62 -21.74 -3.03
N ILE A 339 16.76 -22.41 -3.08
CA ILE A 339 17.08 -23.53 -2.17
C ILE A 339 18.14 -23.01 -1.20
N GLU A 340 17.82 -22.99 0.09
CA GLU A 340 18.74 -22.60 1.18
C GLU A 340 18.98 -23.82 2.10
N ASP A 341 20.17 -23.91 2.70
CA ASP A 341 20.47 -24.92 3.72
C ASP A 341 20.04 -24.37 5.10
N ASP A 342 19.32 -25.17 5.92
CA ASP A 342 18.74 -24.83 7.25
C ASP A 342 19.79 -24.58 8.35
#